data_AF-A0A7J6Q572-F1
#
_entry.id   AF-A0A7J6Q572-F1
#
_cell.length_a   1.000
_cell.length_b   1.000
_cell.length_c   1.000
_cell.angle_alpha   90.00
_cell.angle_beta   90.00
_cell.angle_gamma   90.00
#
_symmetry.space_group_name_H-M   'P 1'
#
loop_
_entity.id
_entity.type
_entity.pdbx_description
1 polymer ?
#
loop_
_entity_poly.entity_id
_entity_poly.type
_entity_poly.pdbx_seq_one_letter_code
_entity_poly.pdbx_strand_id
1 'polypeptide(L)'
;MGSNKMHDVRAGRSENLSEQFSVKTRGSSAKVVCRPLCVASECDLAILEPVFEEDDARANEFWDTLEPLKLARKLPKLGDDVTVVGYPVGGDNTSVSQGVVSRIDLQEYTAHGSAGAPRLLAIQ
;
A
#
# COMPACT_ATOMS: atom_id res chain seq x y z
N MET A 1 7.42 45.60 -9.84
CA MET A 1 8.24 44.68 -10.67
C MET A 1 9.05 43.82 -9.72
N GLY A 2 8.75 42.52 -9.66
CA GLY A 2 9.36 41.61 -8.71
C GLY A 2 8.60 40.29 -8.68
N SER A 3 8.58 39.59 -9.80
CA SER A 3 7.96 38.27 -9.96
C SER A 3 8.87 37.20 -9.37
N ASN A 4 8.49 36.64 -8.22
CA ASN A 4 9.10 35.44 -7.67
C ASN A 4 8.68 34.23 -8.52
N LYS A 5 9.63 33.66 -9.27
CA LYS A 5 9.47 32.37 -9.94
C LYS A 5 9.56 31.27 -8.89
N MET A 6 8.44 30.59 -8.65
CA MET A 6 8.38 29.34 -7.91
C MET A 6 9.15 28.29 -8.72
N HIS A 7 10.18 27.70 -8.12
CA HIS A 7 10.96 26.63 -8.72
C HIS A 7 10.07 25.37 -8.84
N ASP A 8 9.72 25.06 -10.08
CA ASP A 8 9.12 23.78 -10.49
C ASP A 8 10.14 22.66 -10.20
N VAL A 9 9.96 21.97 -9.07
CA VAL A 9 10.70 20.75 -8.74
C VAL A 9 10.07 19.64 -9.58
N ARG A 10 10.56 19.52 -10.81
CA ARG A 10 10.29 18.37 -11.67
C ARG A 10 10.87 17.12 -11.00
N ALA A 11 9.99 16.37 -10.33
CA ALA A 11 10.28 15.00 -9.94
C ALA A 11 10.67 14.22 -11.20
N GLY A 12 11.85 13.59 -11.16
CA GLY A 12 12.45 12.89 -12.28
C GLY A 12 11.51 11.83 -12.85
N ARG A 13 11.25 11.93 -14.15
CA ARG A 13 10.80 10.81 -14.97
C ARG A 13 11.97 9.84 -15.14
N SER A 14 11.82 8.63 -14.63
CA SER A 14 12.56 7.42 -14.96
C SER A 14 11.70 6.23 -14.46
N GLU A 15 11.53 5.07 -15.09
CA GLU A 15 11.86 4.46 -16.37
C GLU A 15 10.94 3.21 -16.42
N ASN A 16 10.42 2.82 -17.60
CA ASN A 16 9.69 1.57 -17.89
C ASN A 16 9.14 0.71 -16.72
N LEU A 17 7.85 0.86 -16.39
CA LEU A 17 7.06 -0.21 -15.76
C LEU A 17 6.05 -0.70 -16.79
N SER A 18 6.25 -1.88 -17.37
CA SER A 18 5.23 -2.59 -18.16
C SER A 18 4.11 -3.17 -17.28
N GLU A 19 4.16 -2.93 -15.98
CA GLU A 19 3.25 -3.49 -15.01
C GLU A 19 2.07 -2.54 -14.78
N GLN A 20 0.88 -2.99 -15.17
CA GLN A 20 -0.37 -2.32 -14.88
C GLN A 20 -0.91 -2.84 -13.54
N PHE A 21 -1.01 -1.97 -12.55
CA PHE A 21 -1.64 -2.30 -11.27
C PHE A 21 -3.14 -2.14 -11.40
N SER A 22 -3.91 -3.08 -10.84
CA SER A 22 -5.36 -2.94 -10.74
C SER A 22 -5.87 -3.48 -9.41
N VAL A 23 -6.94 -2.87 -8.89
CA VAL A 23 -7.59 -3.26 -7.64
C VAL A 23 -9.05 -3.60 -7.89
N LYS A 24 -9.62 -4.43 -7.02
CA LYS A 24 -11.06 -4.69 -6.93
C LYS A 24 -11.50 -4.46 -5.50
N THR A 25 -12.64 -3.80 -5.32
CA THR A 25 -13.28 -3.72 -4.01
C THR A 25 -14.00 -5.04 -3.69
N ARG A 26 -14.16 -5.35 -2.40
CA ARG A 26 -14.82 -6.58 -1.97
C ARG A 26 -16.26 -6.61 -2.49
N GLY A 27 -16.63 -7.70 -3.16
CA GLY A 27 -17.98 -7.89 -3.70
C GLY A 27 -18.22 -7.24 -5.06
N SER A 28 -17.27 -6.46 -5.59
CA SER A 28 -17.33 -5.92 -6.94
C SER A 28 -16.51 -6.78 -7.92
N SER A 29 -17.05 -6.96 -9.13
CA SER A 29 -16.31 -7.55 -10.25
C SER A 29 -15.53 -6.49 -11.05
N ALA A 30 -15.76 -5.20 -10.79
CA ALA A 30 -15.11 -4.09 -11.49
C ALA A 30 -13.65 -3.97 -11.06
N LYS A 31 -12.75 -3.93 -12.06
CA LYS A 31 -11.33 -3.63 -11.87
C LYS A 31 -11.08 -2.14 -12.09
N VAL A 32 -10.36 -1.53 -11.17
CA VAL A 32 -9.90 -0.14 -11.28
C VAL A 32 -8.39 -0.14 -11.50
N VAL A 33 -7.95 0.48 -12.59
CA VAL A 33 -6.52 0.64 -12.89
C VAL A 33 -5.92 1.64 -11.91
N CYS A 34 -4.72 1.36 -11.43
CA CYS A 34 -3.99 2.22 -10.51
C CYS A 34 -2.62 2.56 -11.08
N ARG A 35 -2.09 3.72 -10.69
CA ARG A 35 -0.69 4.10 -10.88
C ARG A 35 0.02 4.16 -9.53
N PRO A 36 1.30 3.81 -9.43
CA PRO A 36 2.06 4.05 -8.21
C PRO A 36 2.27 5.56 -7.99
N LEU A 37 1.96 6.05 -6.80
CA LEU A 37 2.37 7.38 -6.34
C LEU A 37 3.79 7.37 -5.78
N CYS A 38 4.11 6.32 -5.01
CA CYS A 38 5.46 6.07 -4.52
C CYS A 38 5.68 4.58 -4.27
N VAL A 39 6.93 4.14 -4.45
CA VAL A 39 7.38 2.80 -4.13
C VAL A 39 8.61 2.93 -3.23
N ALA A 40 8.56 2.29 -2.06
CA ALA A 40 9.63 2.25 -1.09
C ALA A 40 10.07 0.80 -0.90
N SER A 41 10.99 0.34 -1.75
CA SER A 41 11.47 -1.04 -1.77
C SER A 41 12.23 -1.43 -0.49
N GLU A 42 12.83 -0.47 0.21
CA GLU A 42 13.55 -0.69 1.47
C GLU A 42 12.64 -1.17 2.60
N CYS A 43 11.36 -0.81 2.58
CA CYS A 43 10.36 -1.22 3.58
C CYS A 43 9.17 -1.97 2.98
N ASP A 44 9.24 -2.32 1.69
CA ASP A 44 8.23 -3.09 0.97
C ASP A 44 6.83 -2.49 1.08
N LEU A 45 6.78 -1.18 0.82
CA LEU A 45 5.54 -0.42 0.77
C LEU A 45 5.39 0.27 -0.57
N ALA A 46 4.16 0.32 -1.06
CA ALA A 46 3.77 1.13 -2.20
C ALA A 46 2.46 1.84 -1.91
N ILE A 47 2.34 3.09 -2.37
CA ILE A 47 1.07 3.82 -2.38
C ILE A 47 0.59 3.84 -3.82
N LEU A 48 -0.64 3.38 -4.04
CA LEU A 48 -1.30 3.36 -5.33
C LEU A 48 -2.38 4.43 -5.38
N GLU A 49 -2.49 5.10 -6.51
CA GLU A 49 -3.60 6.01 -6.84
C GLU A 49 -4.47 5.38 -7.93
N PRO A 50 -5.75 5.13 -7.66
CA PRO A 50 -6.73 4.78 -8.68
C PRO A 50 -6.83 5.85 -9.77
N VAL A 51 -6.82 5.43 -11.02
CA VAL A 51 -6.94 6.32 -12.19
C VAL A 51 -8.36 6.22 -12.74
N PHE A 52 -9.01 7.38 -12.86
CA PHE A 52 -10.33 7.54 -13.45
C PHE A 52 -10.27 8.58 -14.57
N GLU A 53 -11.14 8.46 -15.57
CA GLU A 53 -11.32 9.51 -16.58
C GLU A 53 -12.04 10.73 -15.97
N GLU A 54 -11.94 11.89 -16.61
CA GLU A 54 -12.74 13.06 -16.21
C GLU A 54 -14.24 12.73 -16.28
N ASP A 55 -15.00 13.13 -15.25
CA ASP A 55 -16.43 12.83 -15.08
C ASP A 55 -16.82 11.33 -15.03
N ASP A 56 -15.87 10.44 -14.74
CA ASP A 56 -16.15 9.01 -14.58
C ASP A 56 -16.99 8.75 -13.31
N ALA A 57 -18.28 8.45 -13.50
CA ALA A 57 -19.20 8.12 -12.42
C ALA A 57 -18.74 6.95 -11.55
N ARG A 58 -17.84 6.08 -12.04
CA ARG A 58 -17.25 4.97 -11.28
C ARG A 58 -16.31 5.45 -10.18
N ALA A 59 -15.77 6.67 -10.28
CA ALA A 59 -14.92 7.23 -9.24
C ALA A 59 -15.69 7.39 -7.92
N ASN A 60 -16.89 7.96 -7.99
CA ASN A 60 -17.75 8.12 -6.82
C ASN A 60 -18.18 6.75 -6.28
N GLU A 61 -18.62 5.82 -7.14
CA GLU A 61 -18.97 4.46 -6.71
C GLU A 61 -17.80 3.74 -5.99
N PHE A 62 -16.58 3.91 -6.50
CA PHE A 62 -15.39 3.33 -5.88
C PHE A 62 -15.10 3.93 -4.51
N TRP A 63 -15.11 5.26 -4.36
CA TRP A 63 -14.73 5.92 -3.11
C TRP A 63 -15.85 5.93 -2.07
N ASP A 64 -17.10 6.08 -2.47
CA ASP A 64 -18.26 6.12 -1.57
C ASP A 64 -18.52 4.77 -0.88
N THR A 65 -18.01 3.68 -1.45
CA THR A 65 -18.11 2.33 -0.88
C THR A 65 -16.97 1.98 0.08
N LEU A 66 -15.96 2.85 0.25
CA LEU A 66 -14.77 2.58 1.03
C LEU A 66 -14.72 3.41 2.31
N GLU A 67 -14.47 2.73 3.44
CA GLU A 67 -14.08 3.39 4.69
C GLU A 67 -12.56 3.21 4.90
N PRO A 68 -11.75 4.30 4.91
CA PRO A 68 -10.32 4.19 5.14
C PRO A 68 -9.99 3.65 6.51
N LEU A 69 -9.05 2.70 6.56
CA LEU A 69 -8.55 2.16 7.81
C LEU A 69 -7.76 3.22 8.60
N LYS A 70 -7.99 3.27 9.91
CA LYS A 70 -7.24 4.14 10.82
C LYS A 70 -5.96 3.44 11.26
N LEU A 71 -4.82 4.09 11.05
CA LEU A 71 -3.55 3.62 11.58
C LEU A 71 -3.52 3.79 13.10
N ALA A 72 -3.10 2.72 13.81
CA ALA A 72 -2.89 2.78 15.24
C ALA A 72 -1.78 3.78 15.59
N ARG A 73 -1.96 4.54 16.68
CA ARG A 73 -0.97 5.51 17.16
C ARG A 73 0.10 4.90 18.06
N LYS A 74 -0.11 3.69 18.53
CA LYS A 74 0.79 2.96 19.45
C LYS A 74 1.05 1.58 18.90
N LEU A 75 2.24 1.06 19.19
CA LEU A 75 2.57 -0.33 18.92
C LEU A 75 1.70 -1.26 19.81
N PRO A 76 1.31 -2.44 19.32
CA PRO A 76 0.68 -3.46 20.13
C PRO A 76 1.68 -4.02 21.16
N LYS A 77 1.17 -4.75 22.13
CA LYS A 77 1.98 -5.48 23.12
C LYS A 77 2.08 -6.94 22.73
N LEU A 78 3.09 -7.62 23.29
CA LEU A 78 3.16 -9.07 23.24
C LEU A 78 1.90 -9.68 23.87
N GLY A 79 1.30 -10.65 23.19
CA GLY A 79 0.07 -11.31 23.57
C GLY A 79 -1.22 -10.61 23.13
N ASP A 80 -1.15 -9.40 22.55
CA ASP A 80 -2.34 -8.74 22.00
C ASP A 80 -2.88 -9.54 20.80
N ASP A 81 -4.20 -9.66 20.69
CA ASP A 81 -4.86 -10.32 19.57
C ASP A 81 -4.58 -9.59 18.25
N VAL A 82 -4.31 -10.35 17.18
CA VAL A 82 -4.13 -9.84 15.82
C VAL A 82 -5.04 -10.58 14.85
N THR A 83 -5.63 -9.84 13.92
CA THR A 83 -6.41 -10.37 12.81
C THR A 83 -5.81 -9.89 11.50
N VAL A 84 -5.42 -10.82 10.64
CA VAL A 84 -4.90 -10.54 9.30
C VAL A 84 -6.00 -10.81 8.28
N VAL A 85 -6.28 -9.82 7.43
CA VAL A 85 -7.28 -9.90 6.38
C VAL A 85 -6.59 -9.73 5.03
N GLY A 86 -6.86 -10.64 4.09
CA GLY A 86 -6.24 -10.59 2.77
C GLY A 86 -6.91 -11.50 1.76
N TYR A 87 -6.31 -11.61 0.57
CA TYR A 87 -6.76 -12.48 -0.52
C TYR A 87 -5.67 -13.52 -0.80
N PRO A 88 -5.86 -14.80 -0.45
CA PRO A 88 -4.85 -15.83 -0.67
C PRO A 88 -4.68 -16.11 -2.16
N VAL A 89 -3.52 -16.65 -2.54
CA VAL A 89 -3.22 -17.03 -3.92
C VAL A 89 -4.30 -17.98 -4.45
N GLY A 90 -4.86 -17.66 -5.63
CA GLY A 90 -5.83 -18.50 -6.32
C GLY A 90 -7.30 -18.24 -5.97
N GLY A 91 -7.63 -17.21 -5.19
CA GLY A 91 -9.01 -16.85 -4.89
C GLY A 91 -9.28 -15.34 -4.78
N ASP A 92 -10.49 -14.94 -5.18
CA ASP A 92 -11.02 -13.57 -5.05
C ASP A 92 -11.81 -13.39 -3.73
N ASN A 93 -11.87 -14.43 -2.89
CA ASN A 93 -12.56 -14.39 -1.60
C ASN A 93 -11.63 -13.88 -0.50
N THR A 94 -12.18 -13.01 0.36
CA THR A 94 -11.47 -12.54 1.55
C THR A 94 -11.22 -13.71 2.51
N SER A 95 -9.98 -13.83 2.98
CA SER A 95 -9.58 -14.75 4.04
C SER A 95 -9.22 -13.98 5.31
N VAL A 96 -9.47 -14.61 6.45
CA VAL A 96 -9.21 -14.05 7.78
C VAL A 96 -8.40 -15.07 8.58
N SER A 97 -7.24 -14.63 9.08
CA SER A 97 -6.39 -15.39 10.01
C SER A 97 -6.32 -14.65 11.35
N GLN A 98 -6.47 -15.38 12.45
CA GLN A 98 -6.39 -14.83 13.81
C GLN A 98 -5.19 -15.42 14.55
N GLY A 99 -4.57 -14.61 15.41
CA GLY A 99 -3.44 -15.00 16.24
C GLY A 99 -3.19 -13.97 17.34
N VAL A 100 -1.98 -14.00 17.90
CA VAL A 100 -1.50 -13.02 18.88
C VAL A 100 -0.15 -12.48 18.46
N VAL A 101 0.18 -11.25 18.87
CA VAL A 101 1.52 -10.69 18.71
C VAL A 101 2.50 -11.47 19.60
N SER A 102 3.30 -12.32 18.98
CA SER A 102 4.27 -13.19 19.63
C SER A 102 5.65 -12.55 19.79
N ARG A 103 6.02 -11.62 18.90
CA ARG A 103 7.35 -11.01 18.87
C ARG A 103 7.31 -9.58 18.33
N ILE A 104 8.14 -8.72 18.93
CA ILE A 104 8.44 -7.37 18.44
C ILE A 104 9.96 -7.23 18.46
N ASP A 105 10.60 -7.15 17.29
CA ASP A 105 12.06 -7.11 17.15
C ASP A 105 12.51 -6.41 15.84
N LEU A 106 13.77 -5.99 15.78
CA LEU A 106 14.39 -5.43 14.58
C LEU A 106 14.90 -6.53 13.65
N GLN A 107 14.22 -6.72 12.52
CA GLN A 107 14.56 -7.72 11.51
C GLN A 107 15.12 -7.08 10.25
N GLU A 108 16.08 -7.74 9.62
CA GLU A 108 16.54 -7.37 8.29
C GLU A 108 15.41 -7.63 7.29
N TYR A 109 15.00 -6.58 6.58
CA TYR A 109 13.94 -6.66 5.60
C TYR A 109 14.55 -6.55 4.20
N THR A 110 14.82 -7.68 3.55
CA THR A 110 15.20 -7.70 2.13
C THR A 110 14.60 -8.89 1.39
N ALA A 111 14.21 -8.66 0.13
CA ALA A 111 13.79 -9.72 -0.78
C ALA A 111 14.93 -10.68 -1.17
N HIS A 112 16.21 -10.33 -0.95
CA HIS A 112 17.35 -11.06 -1.54
C HIS A 112 18.65 -11.14 -0.70
N GLY A 113 18.63 -10.94 0.62
CA GLY A 113 19.77 -11.30 1.50
C GLY A 113 21.09 -10.55 1.20
N SER A 114 21.02 -9.36 0.63
CA SER A 114 22.20 -8.53 0.37
C SER A 114 22.73 -7.94 1.68
N ALA A 115 24.06 -7.95 1.86
CA ALA A 115 24.71 -7.27 2.97
C ALA A 115 24.34 -5.77 2.95
N GLY A 116 23.88 -5.23 4.09
CA GLY A 116 23.45 -3.84 4.23
C GLY A 116 21.93 -3.61 4.19
N ALA A 117 21.13 -4.67 4.36
CA ALA A 117 19.68 -4.59 4.51
C ALA A 117 19.23 -3.58 5.58
N PRO A 118 18.21 -2.74 5.33
CA PRO A 118 17.59 -1.95 6.38
C PRO A 118 17.00 -2.90 7.44
N ARG A 119 17.24 -2.57 8.71
CA ARG A 119 16.63 -3.25 9.85
C ARG A 119 15.38 -2.50 10.25
N LEU A 120 14.24 -3.15 10.06
CA LEU A 120 12.93 -2.58 10.34
C LEU A 120 12.30 -3.27 11.54
N LEU A 121 11.43 -2.54 12.23
CA LEU A 121 10.67 -3.11 13.34
C LEU A 121 9.62 -4.07 12.78
N ALA A 122 9.77 -5.35 13.10
CA ALA A 122 8.82 -6.39 12.75
C ALA A 122 7.91 -6.71 13.94
N ILE A 123 6.63 -6.88 13.67
CA ILE A 123 5.59 -7.31 14.63
C ILE A 123 5.02 -8.61 14.08
N GLN A 124 5.16 -9.70 14.84
CA GLN A 124 4.83 -11.07 14.40
C GLN A 124 3.96 -11.76 15.42
#